data_AF-A0A1Q3AM35-F1
#
_entry.id   AF-A0A1Q3AM35-F1
#
_cell.length_a   1.000
_cell.length_b   1.000
_cell.length_c   1.000
_cell.angle_alpha   90.00
_cell.angle_beta   90.00
_cell.angle_gamma   90.00
#
_symmetry.space_group_name_H-M   'P 1'
#
loop_
_entity.id
_entity.type
_entity.pdbx_description
1 polymer ?
#
loop_
_entity_poly.entity_id
_entity_poly.type
_entity_poly.pdbx_seq_one_letter_code
_entity_poly.pdbx_strand_id
1 'polypeptide(L)'
;MAATEMILDDAVRSLPSHAVKELLSIGVCARCILRLFGVRGGPTYYCSSLSPSLLLTILGEPTDPLEATVGTDSSPSASKESELEPLCSICLGILQFIYCDDKEMLVKKDSAHDLALTIAELVKQDGHTIDSFSLEVSMPPVVLENEQAVWLQLKRKYESEVWFQERSLSGLFSAKEALKYAVINPLETLLDVQSSGLSSLRIRLTYSHSKASNVVQNSAVRKQDCKRRKTAATVDDESMAADIECSTISTNEAIKESSFNGLQDHVSSKCIEVHLGNVGEPCHMVLSCYKTPVYLAGRYLKYSRNVSQTRWIIDEERMGEASVEEIIGSSILPMCQGDNYKFHAAGREDMDVRMLGSGRPFLIEIQNPRQVPSEASVKEMETKINLENKLVKINNLKAVGSQCWTLMREGEAEKQKQYAALVWISRPLEDKDLESVSSLKDMQILQRTPIRVLHRRSPLEREKIIHWMKIERIAGSSQYFLLHLCTQAGTYIKEFVHGDLGRTSPSIGSILGCRAEILQLDVTEVKMDCFLDE
;
A
#
# COMPACT_ATOMS: atom_id res chain seq x y z
N MET A 1 32.61 14.67 17.86
CA MET A 1 33.71 14.12 17.03
C MET A 1 34.69 13.33 17.87
N ALA A 2 35.41 13.93 18.84
CA ALA A 2 36.44 13.22 19.63
C ALA A 2 35.97 11.92 20.34
N ALA A 3 34.77 11.92 20.95
CA ALA A 3 34.23 10.70 21.58
C ALA A 3 33.85 9.60 20.58
N THR A 4 33.41 9.99 19.38
CA THR A 4 33.03 9.07 18.29
C THR A 4 34.26 8.41 17.66
N GLU A 5 35.33 9.18 17.47
CA GLU A 5 36.60 8.69 16.95
C GLU A 5 37.27 7.72 17.93
N MET A 6 37.18 7.98 19.24
CA MET A 6 37.72 7.08 20.27
C MET A 6 36.98 5.73 20.30
N ILE A 7 35.65 5.73 20.20
CA ILE A 7 34.84 4.50 20.12
C ILE A 7 35.15 3.72 18.83
N LEU A 8 35.39 4.41 17.71
CA LEU A 8 35.78 3.79 16.45
C LEU A 8 37.17 3.15 16.55
N ASP A 9 38.15 3.85 17.12
CA ASP A 9 39.53 3.38 17.30
C ASP A 9 39.56 2.10 18.14
N ASP A 10 38.86 2.07 19.29
CA ASP A 10 38.74 0.90 20.13
C ASP A 10 38.04 -0.27 19.42
N ALA A 11 36.95 0.01 18.71
CA ALA A 11 36.22 -1.01 17.96
C ALA A 11 37.08 -1.63 16.85
N VAL A 12 37.83 -0.82 16.10
CA VAL A 12 38.71 -1.30 15.02
C VAL A 12 39.91 -2.06 15.57
N ARG A 13 40.53 -1.60 16.67
CA ARG A 13 41.64 -2.32 17.33
C ARG A 13 41.25 -3.68 17.88
N SER A 14 39.97 -3.88 18.21
CA SER A 14 39.45 -5.18 18.65
C SER A 14 39.31 -6.21 17.51
N LEU A 15 39.44 -5.79 16.25
CA LEU A 15 39.26 -6.66 15.10
C LEU A 15 40.53 -7.44 14.73
N PRO A 16 40.41 -8.70 14.26
CA PRO A 16 41.52 -9.47 13.73
C PRO A 16 42.11 -8.82 12.47
N SER A 17 43.31 -8.26 12.58
CA SER A 17 43.94 -7.45 11.52
C SER A 17 44.13 -8.20 10.21
N HIS A 18 44.44 -9.50 10.26
CA HIS A 18 44.63 -10.35 9.08
C HIS A 18 43.33 -10.54 8.29
N ALA A 19 42.20 -10.74 8.98
CA ALA A 19 40.90 -10.89 8.35
C ALA A 19 40.37 -9.55 7.80
N VAL A 20 40.65 -8.43 8.48
CA VAL A 20 40.33 -7.09 7.96
C VAL A 20 41.08 -6.80 6.67
N LYS A 21 42.39 -7.07 6.62
CA LYS A 21 43.22 -6.86 5.41
C LYS A 21 42.76 -7.71 4.23
N GLU A 22 42.35 -8.94 4.46
CA GLU A 22 41.79 -9.80 3.41
C GLU A 22 40.47 -9.24 2.87
N LEU A 23 39.55 -8.82 3.75
CA LEU A 23 38.29 -8.22 3.31
C LEU A 23 38.54 -6.94 2.49
N LEU A 24 39.52 -6.12 2.89
CA LEU A 24 39.94 -4.96 2.10
C LEU A 24 40.52 -5.37 0.74
N SER A 25 41.33 -6.43 0.66
CA SER A 25 41.94 -6.87 -0.59
C SER A 25 40.94 -7.45 -1.60
N ILE A 26 39.82 -8.00 -1.13
CA ILE A 26 38.69 -8.41 -1.98
C ILE A 26 37.63 -7.30 -2.19
N GLY A 27 37.99 -6.05 -1.89
CA GLY A 27 37.19 -4.86 -2.20
C GLY A 27 36.00 -4.63 -1.28
N VAL A 28 36.00 -5.13 -0.03
CA VAL A 28 34.93 -4.86 0.93
C VAL A 28 35.18 -3.51 1.62
N CYS A 29 34.21 -2.60 1.59
CA CYS A 29 34.36 -1.28 2.23
C CYS A 29 34.37 -1.37 3.75
N ALA A 30 34.96 -0.35 4.40
CA ALA A 30 35.12 -0.27 5.84
C ALA A 30 33.80 -0.49 6.63
N ARG A 31 32.68 0.10 6.19
CA ARG A 31 31.36 -0.11 6.83
C ARG A 31 30.86 -1.54 6.71
N CYS A 32 31.09 -2.22 5.58
CA CYS A 32 30.75 -3.63 5.44
C CYS A 32 31.64 -4.53 6.30
N ILE A 33 32.92 -4.18 6.48
CA ILE A 33 33.83 -4.89 7.38
C ILE A 33 33.33 -4.82 8.82
N LEU A 34 33.13 -3.61 9.36
CA LEU A 34 32.62 -3.42 10.72
C LEU A 34 31.32 -4.21 10.98
N ARG A 35 30.45 -4.21 9.98
CA ARG A 35 29.17 -4.91 9.97
C ARG A 35 29.33 -6.43 10.02
N LEU A 36 30.20 -7.00 9.18
CA LEU A 36 30.55 -8.43 9.22
C LEU A 36 31.17 -8.82 10.57
N PHE A 37 31.91 -7.89 11.17
CA PHE A 37 32.45 -8.04 12.52
C PHE A 37 31.45 -7.75 13.64
N GLY A 38 30.18 -7.47 13.35
CA GLY A 38 29.12 -7.33 14.37
C GLY A 38 29.26 -6.06 15.22
N VAL A 39 30.03 -5.08 14.76
CA VAL A 39 30.15 -3.77 15.43
C VAL A 39 28.81 -3.04 15.28
N ARG A 40 28.08 -2.89 16.39
CA ARG A 40 26.74 -2.25 16.45
C ARG A 40 26.78 -0.82 17.03
N GLY A 41 27.98 -0.27 17.25
CA GLY A 41 28.15 1.08 17.79
C GLY A 41 27.57 2.14 16.85
N GLY A 42 26.54 2.87 17.31
CA GLY A 42 25.90 3.94 16.55
C GLY A 42 26.89 4.96 15.96
N PRO A 43 27.83 5.54 16.74
CA PRO A 43 28.80 6.52 16.27
C PRO A 43 29.66 6.07 15.09
N THR A 44 29.86 4.76 14.94
CA THR A 44 30.83 4.15 14.02
C THR A 44 30.39 4.25 12.55
N TYR A 45 29.07 4.20 12.28
CA TYR A 45 28.55 4.27 10.91
C TYR A 45 28.29 5.70 10.41
N TYR A 46 28.24 6.69 11.31
CA TYR A 46 28.12 8.12 10.98
C TYR A 46 29.47 8.77 10.59
N CYS A 47 30.58 8.11 10.90
CA CYS A 47 31.91 8.67 10.72
C CYS A 47 32.19 8.90 9.21
N SER A 48 32.39 10.16 8.83
CA SER A 48 32.72 10.59 7.47
C SER A 48 34.15 10.25 7.07
N SER A 49 35.07 10.17 8.03
CA SER A 49 36.48 9.82 7.80
C SER A 49 36.73 8.32 7.66
N LEU A 50 35.70 7.48 7.84
CA LEU A 50 35.83 6.03 7.77
C LEU A 50 36.14 5.55 6.33
N SER A 51 37.41 5.23 6.12
CA SER A 51 37.98 4.77 4.84
C SER A 51 38.84 3.51 5.05
N PRO A 52 39.12 2.74 3.98
CA PRO A 52 40.10 1.64 4.02
C PRO A 52 41.45 2.03 4.61
N SER A 53 41.96 3.21 4.25
CA SER A 53 43.25 3.72 4.74
C SER A 53 43.21 3.99 6.24
N LEU A 54 42.13 4.59 6.76
CA LEU A 54 41.97 4.81 8.20
C LEU A 54 41.96 3.48 8.99
N LEU A 55 41.30 2.43 8.48
CA LEU A 55 41.31 1.11 9.13
C LEU A 55 42.73 0.54 9.23
N LEU A 56 43.53 0.67 8.16
CA LEU A 56 44.92 0.19 8.15
C LEU A 56 45.82 0.99 9.10
N THR A 57 45.64 2.32 9.15
CA THR A 57 46.36 3.19 10.07
C THR A 57 46.06 2.84 11.54
N ILE A 58 44.79 2.59 11.89
CA ILE A 58 44.39 2.23 13.26
C ILE A 58 44.96 0.87 13.68
N LEU A 59 45.07 -0.08 12.75
CA LEU A 59 45.65 -1.40 12.98
C LEU A 59 47.19 -1.39 13.08
N GLY A 60 47.83 -0.22 12.97
CA GLY A 60 49.23 -0.02 13.34
C GLY A 60 50.25 -0.24 12.22
N GLU A 61 49.88 -0.11 10.95
CA GLU A 61 50.84 -0.16 9.84
C GLU A 61 51.07 1.20 9.17
N PRO A 62 52.33 1.53 8.82
CA PRO A 62 52.62 2.73 8.04
C PRO A 62 52.08 2.55 6.62
N THR A 63 51.28 3.51 6.16
CA THR A 63 51.05 3.70 4.72
C THR A 63 52.39 3.98 4.06
N ASP A 64 52.92 3.06 3.27
CA ASP A 64 54.15 3.27 2.49
C ASP A 64 54.04 4.55 1.65
N PRO A 65 54.86 5.59 1.93
CA PRO A 65 55.05 6.69 1.01
C PRO A 65 56.23 6.32 0.11
N LEU A 66 55.96 5.65 -1.01
CA LEU A 66 57.00 5.45 -2.01
C LEU A 66 57.26 6.77 -2.74
N GLU A 67 58.52 7.22 -2.56
CA GLU A 67 59.27 8.24 -3.30
C GLU A 67 59.08 9.72 -2.92
N ALA A 68 59.72 10.10 -1.80
CA ALA A 68 60.24 11.46 -1.62
C ALA A 68 61.79 11.40 -1.53
N THR A 69 62.45 11.41 -2.69
CA THR A 69 63.85 11.82 -2.79
C THR A 69 63.93 13.34 -2.86
N VAL A 70 64.74 13.87 -1.95
CA VAL A 70 65.24 15.24 -1.77
C VAL A 70 65.11 16.17 -3.00
N GLY A 71 64.39 17.28 -2.81
CA GLY A 71 64.42 18.46 -3.68
C GLY A 71 63.63 19.61 -3.07
N THR A 72 64.33 20.57 -2.47
CA THR A 72 63.85 21.91 -2.10
C THR A 72 63.18 22.60 -3.28
N ASP A 73 61.91 23.00 -3.15
CA ASP A 73 61.48 24.40 -3.31
C ASP A 73 59.96 24.58 -3.14
N SER A 74 59.60 25.76 -2.66
CA SER A 74 58.28 26.25 -2.28
C SER A 74 57.27 26.43 -3.43
N SER A 75 56.05 25.93 -3.28
CA SER A 75 54.77 26.63 -3.53
C SER A 75 53.55 25.67 -3.46
N PRO A 76 52.39 26.07 -2.91
CA PRO A 76 51.19 25.22 -2.87
C PRO A 76 50.16 25.66 -3.92
N SER A 77 50.09 24.98 -5.06
CA SER A 77 48.89 25.03 -5.92
C SER A 77 48.86 23.83 -6.88
N ALA A 78 48.20 22.76 -6.48
CA ALA A 78 47.66 21.75 -7.40
C ALA A 78 46.51 21.02 -6.72
N SER A 79 45.33 21.12 -7.35
CA SER A 79 44.09 20.44 -7.03
C SER A 79 44.29 18.93 -6.89
N LYS A 80 44.03 18.38 -5.68
CA LYS A 80 43.90 16.94 -5.47
C LYS A 80 42.59 16.48 -6.12
N GLU A 81 42.66 15.97 -7.34
CA GLU A 81 41.62 15.10 -7.88
C GLU A 81 41.53 13.87 -6.96
N SER A 82 40.40 13.73 -6.26
CA SER A 82 40.11 12.62 -5.37
C SER A 82 39.99 11.33 -6.19
N GLU A 83 40.98 10.45 -6.15
CA GLU A 83 40.82 9.06 -6.60
C GLU A 83 39.56 8.45 -5.96
N LEU A 84 38.60 8.02 -6.77
CA LEU A 84 37.36 7.41 -6.30
C LEU A 84 37.69 6.07 -5.63
N GLU A 85 37.29 5.91 -4.37
CA GLU A 85 37.37 4.60 -3.70
C GLU A 85 36.68 3.52 -4.57
N PRO A 86 37.29 2.33 -4.69
CA PRO A 86 36.68 1.24 -5.45
C PRO A 86 35.33 0.86 -4.84
N LEU A 87 34.38 0.48 -5.69
CA LEU A 87 33.05 0.08 -5.26
C LEU A 87 33.11 -1.19 -4.42
N CYS A 88 32.38 -1.16 -3.30
CA CYS A 88 32.32 -2.27 -2.37
C CYS A 88 31.77 -3.51 -3.05
N SER A 89 32.53 -4.61 -2.98
CA SER A 89 32.15 -5.89 -3.56
C SER A 89 30.85 -6.45 -2.95
N ILE A 90 30.53 -6.12 -1.70
CA ILE A 90 29.28 -6.55 -1.03
C ILE A 90 28.12 -5.61 -1.35
N CYS A 91 28.22 -4.35 -0.91
CA CYS A 91 27.08 -3.43 -0.92
C CYS A 91 26.95 -2.59 -2.19
N LEU A 92 27.89 -2.72 -3.13
CA LEU A 92 27.82 -2.10 -4.46
C LEU A 92 27.55 -0.57 -4.36
N GLY A 93 28.29 0.11 -3.48
CA GLY A 93 28.19 1.54 -3.25
C GLY A 93 27.22 2.00 -2.15
N ILE A 94 26.26 1.16 -1.71
CA ILE A 94 25.20 1.59 -0.77
C ILE A 94 25.75 2.17 0.55
N LEU A 95 26.67 1.47 1.22
CA LEU A 95 27.30 1.94 2.47
C LEU A 95 28.53 2.83 2.22
N GLN A 96 28.88 3.08 0.97
CA GLN A 96 29.83 4.13 0.59
C GLN A 96 29.10 5.44 0.22
N PHE A 97 27.77 5.41 0.19
CA PHE A 97 26.91 6.50 -0.27
C PHE A 97 27.23 6.93 -1.71
N ILE A 98 27.54 5.93 -2.55
CA ILE A 98 27.77 6.05 -3.99
C ILE A 98 26.64 5.31 -4.72
N TYR A 99 25.88 6.00 -5.56
CA TYR A 99 24.74 5.44 -6.29
C TYR A 99 24.48 6.19 -7.59
N CYS A 100 23.76 5.56 -8.52
CA CYS A 100 23.13 6.27 -9.64
C CYS A 100 21.75 6.79 -9.18
N ASP A 101 21.45 8.07 -9.44
CA ASP A 101 20.12 8.64 -9.17
C ASP A 101 19.12 8.33 -10.29
N ASP A 102 17.86 8.76 -10.12
CA ASP A 102 16.78 8.56 -11.09
C ASP A 102 17.04 9.17 -12.48
N LYS A 103 18.09 9.97 -12.63
CA LYS A 103 18.54 10.57 -13.90
C LYS A 103 19.76 9.84 -14.48
N GLU A 104 20.08 8.66 -13.96
CA GLU A 104 21.26 7.86 -14.31
C GLU A 104 22.59 8.60 -14.08
N MET A 105 22.61 9.56 -13.15
CA MET A 105 23.81 10.32 -12.80
C MET A 105 24.50 9.71 -11.58
N LEU A 106 25.82 9.57 -11.66
CA LEU A 106 26.63 9.09 -10.55
C LEU A 106 26.66 10.15 -9.44
N VAL A 107 26.11 9.79 -8.28
CA VAL A 107 26.10 10.62 -7.07
C VAL A 107 27.00 9.98 -6.02
N LYS A 108 27.88 10.78 -5.44
CA LYS A 108 28.71 10.43 -4.28
C LYS A 108 28.43 11.42 -3.15
N LYS A 109 28.19 10.91 -1.95
CA LYS A 109 28.05 11.69 -0.71
C LYS A 109 29.22 11.39 0.21
N ASP A 110 29.78 12.41 0.84
CA ASP A 110 30.96 12.26 1.70
C ASP A 110 30.62 11.62 3.05
N SER A 111 29.37 11.73 3.48
CA SER A 111 28.91 11.19 4.74
C SER A 111 27.44 10.75 4.72
N ALA A 112 27.07 10.00 5.77
CA ALA A 112 25.68 9.66 6.02
C ALA A 112 24.82 10.91 6.29
N HIS A 113 25.43 11.97 6.85
CA HIS A 113 24.79 13.25 7.06
C HIS A 113 24.46 13.94 5.73
N ASP A 114 25.35 13.91 4.74
CA ASP A 114 25.10 14.52 3.42
C ASP A 114 24.03 13.78 2.63
N LEU A 115 23.98 12.45 2.78
CA LEU A 115 22.86 11.66 2.26
C LEU A 115 21.54 12.05 2.96
N ALA A 116 21.55 12.16 4.28
CA ALA A 116 20.37 12.56 5.06
C ALA A 116 19.92 13.99 4.74
N LEU A 117 20.84 14.93 4.49
CA LEU A 117 20.56 16.29 4.03
C LEU A 117 19.77 16.27 2.73
N THR A 118 20.24 15.49 1.76
CA THR A 118 19.58 15.34 0.45
C THR A 118 18.17 14.78 0.60
N ILE A 119 18.00 13.77 1.47
CA ILE A 119 16.69 13.18 1.77
C ILE A 119 15.79 14.21 2.47
N ALA A 120 16.29 14.93 3.46
CA ALA A 120 15.52 15.91 4.23
C ALA A 120 15.06 17.10 3.37
N GLU A 121 15.89 17.56 2.43
CA GLU A 121 15.51 18.59 1.46
C GLU A 121 14.35 18.14 0.58
N LEU A 122 14.39 16.91 0.06
CA LEU A 122 13.32 16.35 -0.77
C LEU A 122 12.03 16.15 0.02
N VAL A 123 12.11 15.67 1.27
CA VAL A 123 10.96 15.56 2.17
C VAL A 123 10.33 16.92 2.47
N LYS A 124 11.14 17.96 2.68
CA LYS A 124 10.66 19.33 2.92
C LYS A 124 10.00 19.94 1.68
N GLN A 125 10.50 19.63 0.49
CA GLN A 125 9.93 20.09 -0.79
C GLN A 125 8.54 19.49 -1.06
N ASP A 126 8.28 18.26 -0.61
CA ASP A 126 6.99 17.58 -0.80
C ASP A 126 5.86 18.14 0.08
N GLY A 127 6.21 18.94 1.11
CA GLY A 127 5.26 19.76 1.86
C GLY A 127 4.34 18.99 2.82
N HIS A 128 4.63 17.73 3.14
CA HIS A 128 3.87 16.97 4.13
C HIS A 128 3.97 17.57 5.53
N THR A 129 2.88 17.51 6.30
CA THR A 129 2.96 17.68 7.75
C THR A 129 3.71 16.52 8.38
N ILE A 130 4.75 16.81 9.17
CA ILE A 130 5.65 15.81 9.74
C ILE A 130 5.50 15.81 11.26
N ASP A 131 4.98 14.73 11.81
CA ASP A 131 4.90 14.44 13.25
C ASP A 131 5.97 13.42 13.66
N SER A 132 6.22 12.45 12.79
CA SER A 132 7.27 11.43 12.86
C SER A 132 7.54 10.92 11.45
N PHE A 133 8.54 10.07 11.26
CA PHE A 133 8.76 9.40 9.96
C PHE A 133 9.16 7.93 10.13
N SER A 134 8.93 7.12 9.09
CA SER A 134 9.46 5.78 8.97
C SER A 134 10.43 5.70 7.79
N LEU A 135 11.67 5.27 8.04
CA LEU A 135 12.63 4.99 6.98
C LEU A 135 12.49 3.54 6.51
N GLU A 136 12.16 3.38 5.23
CA GLU A 136 12.05 2.10 4.54
C GLU A 136 13.22 1.95 3.56
N VAL A 137 13.82 0.76 3.53
CA VAL A 137 14.97 0.46 2.67
C VAL A 137 14.72 -0.88 1.98
N SER A 138 14.79 -0.86 0.66
CA SER A 138 14.73 -2.04 -0.21
C SER A 138 16.11 -2.27 -0.83
N MET A 139 16.65 -3.49 -0.69
CA MET A 139 17.99 -3.85 -1.16
C MET A 139 17.88 -4.79 -2.36
N PRO A 140 18.78 -4.70 -3.37
CA PRO A 140 18.77 -5.65 -4.47
C PRO A 140 19.26 -7.02 -3.99
N PRO A 141 18.68 -8.14 -4.50
CA PRO A 141 19.05 -9.49 -4.06
C PRO A 141 20.54 -9.81 -4.11
N VAL A 142 21.25 -9.25 -5.10
CA VAL A 142 22.70 -9.42 -5.28
C VAL A 142 23.52 -8.99 -4.06
N VAL A 143 23.06 -8.02 -3.26
CA VAL A 143 23.76 -7.60 -2.03
C VAL A 143 23.73 -8.71 -0.98
N LEU A 144 22.60 -9.40 -0.85
CA LEU A 144 22.46 -10.54 0.06
C LEU A 144 23.30 -11.73 -0.42
N GLU A 145 23.31 -11.99 -1.72
CA GLU A 145 24.14 -13.03 -2.34
C GLU A 145 25.63 -12.77 -2.11
N ASN A 146 26.10 -11.54 -2.35
CA ASN A 146 27.49 -11.14 -2.11
C ASN A 146 27.86 -11.26 -0.64
N GLU A 147 26.98 -10.87 0.26
CA GLU A 147 27.18 -11.01 1.70
C GLU A 147 27.34 -12.47 2.13
N GLN A 148 26.49 -13.36 1.62
CA GLN A 148 26.59 -14.80 1.88
C GLN A 148 27.87 -15.39 1.30
N ALA A 149 28.28 -14.97 0.11
CA ALA A 149 29.51 -15.41 -0.51
C ALA A 149 30.75 -15.05 0.31
N VAL A 150 30.86 -13.78 0.74
CA VAL A 150 31.97 -13.32 1.58
C VAL A 150 31.94 -14.01 2.95
N TRP A 151 30.76 -14.23 3.54
CA TRP A 151 30.64 -14.97 4.79
C TRP A 151 31.13 -16.42 4.66
N LEU A 152 30.78 -17.12 3.58
CA LEU A 152 31.25 -18.47 3.32
C LEU A 152 32.76 -18.53 3.12
N GLN A 153 33.36 -17.50 2.51
CA GLN A 153 34.82 -17.37 2.40
C GLN A 153 35.47 -17.20 3.78
N LEU A 154 34.96 -16.30 4.61
CA LEU A 154 35.43 -16.13 5.99
C LEU A 154 35.29 -17.43 6.79
N LYS A 155 34.15 -18.11 6.69
CA LYS A 155 33.93 -19.40 7.36
C LYS A 155 34.96 -20.44 6.94
N ARG A 156 35.19 -20.63 5.64
CA ARG A 156 36.17 -21.62 5.15
C ARG A 156 37.58 -21.40 5.70
N LYS A 157 37.96 -20.15 5.93
CA LYS A 157 39.32 -19.79 6.35
C LYS A 157 39.49 -19.67 7.86
N TYR A 158 38.45 -19.20 8.55
CA TYR A 158 38.53 -18.77 9.95
C TYR A 158 37.62 -19.56 10.90
N GLU A 159 36.95 -20.63 10.45
CA GLU A 159 36.08 -21.46 11.30
C GLU A 159 36.80 -22.04 12.55
N SER A 160 38.12 -22.24 12.47
CA SER A 160 38.92 -22.69 13.62
C SER A 160 39.33 -21.56 14.58
N GLU A 161 39.17 -20.29 14.22
CA GLU A 161 39.60 -19.16 15.06
C GLU A 161 38.54 -18.79 16.11
N VAL A 162 38.99 -18.54 17.34
CA VAL A 162 38.12 -18.32 18.51
C VAL A 162 37.16 -17.14 18.31
N TRP A 163 37.62 -16.05 17.68
CA TRP A 163 36.79 -14.87 17.41
C TRP A 163 35.67 -15.12 16.38
N PHE A 164 35.77 -16.20 15.60
CA PHE A 164 34.79 -16.56 14.58
C PHE A 164 33.76 -17.57 15.09
N GLN A 165 34.15 -18.49 15.98
CA GLN A 165 33.32 -19.58 16.50
C GLN A 165 32.03 -19.12 17.21
N GLU A 166 32.02 -17.93 17.80
CA GLU A 166 30.85 -17.37 18.49
C GLU A 166 29.85 -16.70 17.53
N ARG A 167 30.10 -16.68 16.21
CA ARG A 167 29.32 -15.91 15.25
C ARG A 167 28.36 -16.78 14.45
N SER A 168 27.11 -16.30 14.33
CA SER A 168 26.11 -16.83 13.42
C SER A 168 25.82 -15.84 12.29
N LEU A 169 25.55 -16.35 11.08
CA LEU A 169 25.06 -15.55 9.96
C LEU A 169 23.75 -14.83 10.32
N SER A 170 22.88 -15.43 11.15
CA SER A 170 21.62 -14.82 11.60
C SER A 170 21.80 -13.67 12.59
N GLY A 171 22.99 -13.54 13.20
CA GLY A 171 23.33 -12.44 14.11
C GLY A 171 24.03 -11.26 13.42
N LEU A 172 24.33 -11.38 12.12
CA LEU A 172 24.97 -10.34 11.33
C LEU A 172 24.05 -9.13 11.18
N PHE A 173 24.64 -7.96 11.35
CA PHE A 173 23.98 -6.71 11.08
C PHE A 173 23.84 -6.57 9.56
N SER A 174 22.63 -6.49 9.02
CA SER A 174 22.45 -6.48 7.56
C SER A 174 22.89 -5.13 6.96
N ALA A 175 23.26 -5.09 5.68
CA ALA A 175 23.57 -3.82 5.00
C ALA A 175 22.38 -2.83 5.05
N LYS A 176 21.16 -3.37 5.06
CA LYS A 176 19.91 -2.61 5.22
C LYS A 176 19.84 -1.91 6.57
N GLU A 177 20.08 -2.65 7.66
CA GLU A 177 20.05 -2.11 9.01
C GLU A 177 21.19 -1.12 9.24
N ALA A 178 22.39 -1.40 8.72
CA ALA A 178 23.52 -0.48 8.78
C ALA A 178 23.23 0.85 8.09
N LEU A 179 22.60 0.82 6.91
CA LEU A 179 22.18 2.04 6.22
C LEU A 179 21.12 2.80 7.02
N LYS A 180 20.10 2.10 7.54
CA LYS A 180 19.07 2.72 8.39
C LYS A 180 19.68 3.39 9.61
N TYR A 181 20.55 2.69 10.33
CA TYR A 181 21.26 3.25 11.48
C TYR A 181 22.06 4.49 11.10
N ALA A 182 22.80 4.45 9.98
CA ALA A 182 23.62 5.58 9.54
C ALA A 182 22.78 6.84 9.18
N VAL A 183 21.54 6.66 8.73
CA VAL A 183 20.73 7.77 8.16
C VAL A 183 19.67 8.28 9.14
N ILE A 184 19.15 7.45 10.05
CA ILE A 184 18.03 7.82 10.95
C ILE A 184 18.38 9.00 11.85
N ASN A 185 19.44 8.94 12.66
CA ASN A 185 19.72 10.03 13.62
C ASN A 185 20.00 11.38 12.92
N PRO A 186 20.78 11.44 11.82
CA PRO A 186 20.88 12.65 11.01
C PRO A 186 19.52 13.15 10.53
N LEU A 187 18.65 12.28 10.02
CA LEU A 187 17.31 12.67 9.58
C LEU A 187 16.44 13.21 10.72
N GLU A 188 16.47 12.58 11.90
CA GLU A 188 15.75 13.07 13.09
C GLU A 188 16.19 14.49 13.47
N THR A 189 17.49 14.75 13.40
CA THR A 189 18.06 16.08 13.66
C THR A 189 17.66 17.10 12.59
N LEU A 190 17.64 16.70 11.31
CA LEU A 190 17.39 17.60 10.18
C LEU A 190 15.90 17.91 9.95
N LEU A 191 15.03 16.97 10.32
CA LEU A 191 13.58 17.10 10.23
C LEU A 191 12.93 17.55 11.55
N ASP A 192 13.68 17.60 12.65
CA ASP A 192 13.22 17.94 14.00
C ASP A 192 12.05 17.06 14.48
N VAL A 193 12.11 15.76 14.16
CA VAL A 193 11.09 14.76 14.53
C VAL A 193 11.72 13.40 14.80
N GLN A 194 11.06 12.57 15.58
CA GLN A 194 11.53 11.21 15.90
C GLN A 194 11.14 10.20 14.82
N SER A 195 11.98 9.19 14.62
CA SER A 195 11.63 8.05 13.77
C SER A 195 10.69 7.08 14.49
N SER A 196 9.71 6.55 13.77
CA SER A 196 8.75 5.57 14.29
C SER A 196 8.33 4.59 13.19
N GLY A 197 8.35 3.29 13.50
CA GLY A 197 7.88 2.24 12.58
C GLY A 197 6.39 2.36 12.22
N LEU A 198 5.61 3.02 13.08
CA LEU A 198 4.17 3.24 12.93
C LEU A 198 3.85 4.61 12.32
N SER A 199 4.86 5.40 11.97
CA SER A 199 4.64 6.72 11.37
C SER A 199 3.81 6.63 10.08
N SER A 200 2.98 7.65 9.88
CA SER A 200 2.22 7.85 8.65
C SER A 200 3.10 8.31 7.49
N LEU A 201 4.16 9.09 7.75
CA LEU A 201 5.11 9.51 6.73
C LEU A 201 6.14 8.40 6.46
N ARG A 202 6.23 7.96 5.21
CA ARG A 202 7.15 6.91 4.75
C ARG A 202 8.19 7.52 3.82
N ILE A 203 9.45 7.41 4.23
CA ILE A 203 10.60 7.75 3.41
C ILE A 203 11.19 6.44 2.93
N ARG A 204 11.12 6.14 1.63
CA ARG A 204 11.56 4.87 1.06
C ARG A 204 12.74 5.06 0.12
N LEU A 205 13.84 4.38 0.45
CA LEU A 205 15.02 4.21 -0.39
C LEU A 205 14.94 2.85 -1.09
N THR A 206 14.83 2.85 -2.42
CA THR A 206 14.80 1.63 -3.22
C THR A 206 16.07 1.50 -4.03
N TYR A 207 16.91 0.53 -3.67
CA TYR A 207 18.12 0.22 -4.42
C TYR A 207 17.87 -0.91 -5.42
N SER A 208 18.35 -0.72 -6.64
CA SER A 208 18.33 -1.73 -7.71
C SER A 208 19.70 -1.83 -8.37
N HIS A 209 19.97 -2.93 -9.07
CA HIS A 209 21.25 -3.16 -9.74
C HIS A 209 21.03 -4.07 -10.97
N SER A 210 21.69 -3.79 -12.09
CA SER A 210 21.47 -4.48 -13.38
C SER A 210 21.61 -6.02 -13.27
N LYS A 211 22.65 -6.49 -12.55
CA LYS A 211 22.92 -7.90 -12.26
C LYS A 211 21.76 -8.66 -11.60
N ALA A 212 20.85 -7.97 -10.90
CA ALA A 212 19.69 -8.60 -10.26
C ALA A 212 18.64 -9.12 -11.28
N SER A 213 18.59 -8.54 -12.48
CA SER A 213 17.61 -8.91 -13.52
C SER A 213 17.84 -10.32 -14.10
N ASN A 214 19.11 -10.76 -14.19
CA ASN A 214 19.47 -12.00 -14.88
C ASN A 214 19.26 -13.30 -14.06
N VAL A 215 19.14 -13.21 -12.73
CA VAL A 215 19.00 -14.40 -11.86
C VAL A 215 17.53 -14.80 -11.67
N VAL A 216 16.60 -13.83 -11.69
CA VAL A 216 15.15 -14.09 -11.59
C VAL A 216 14.64 -14.90 -12.80
N GLN A 217 15.21 -14.69 -13.99
CA GLN A 217 14.86 -15.48 -15.18
C GLN A 217 15.36 -16.94 -15.09
N ASN A 218 16.52 -17.20 -14.48
CA ASN A 218 17.11 -18.53 -14.40
C ASN A 218 16.53 -19.42 -13.29
N SER A 219 15.88 -18.83 -12.28
CA SER A 219 15.21 -19.58 -11.21
C SER A 219 13.78 -20.02 -11.58
N ALA A 220 13.14 -19.35 -12.55
CA ALA A 220 11.83 -19.74 -13.08
C ALA A 220 11.90 -21.03 -13.93
N VAL A 221 13.02 -21.27 -14.63
CA VAL A 221 13.18 -22.44 -15.52
C VAL A 221 13.37 -23.75 -14.73
N ARG A 222 13.87 -23.72 -13.49
CA ARG A 222 14.13 -24.94 -12.69
C ARG A 222 12.95 -25.45 -11.85
N LYS A 223 11.80 -24.75 -11.82
CA LYS A 223 10.62 -25.15 -11.03
C LYS A 223 9.49 -25.83 -11.83
N GLN A 224 9.72 -26.20 -13.09
CA GLN A 224 8.69 -26.82 -13.94
C GLN A 224 8.74 -28.36 -14.09
N ASP A 225 9.73 -29.06 -13.52
CA ASP A 225 9.92 -30.50 -13.77
C ASP A 225 9.35 -31.48 -12.73
N CYS A 226 8.46 -31.03 -11.82
CA CYS A 226 7.83 -31.91 -10.83
C CYS A 226 6.32 -31.68 -10.69
N LYS A 227 5.52 -31.86 -11.75
CA LYS A 227 4.09 -32.17 -11.61
C LYS A 227 3.67 -33.34 -12.51
N ARG A 228 3.21 -34.40 -11.84
CA ARG A 228 2.66 -35.65 -12.38
C ARG A 228 1.66 -35.41 -13.52
N ARG A 229 1.85 -36.19 -14.59
CA ARG A 229 0.87 -36.47 -15.65
C ARG A 229 -0.48 -36.90 -15.07
N LYS A 230 -1.56 -36.25 -15.55
CA LYS A 230 -2.86 -36.90 -15.78
C LYS A 230 -3.40 -36.39 -17.11
N THR A 231 -3.51 -37.31 -18.05
CA THR A 231 -4.01 -37.19 -19.43
C THR A 231 -5.54 -37.11 -19.49
N ALA A 232 -6.05 -36.20 -20.33
CA ALA A 232 -7.18 -36.33 -21.28
C ALA A 232 -7.69 -34.91 -21.61
N ALA A 233 -7.30 -34.27 -22.72
CA ALA A 233 -7.75 -34.44 -24.12
C ALA A 233 -8.73 -33.33 -24.59
N THR A 234 -8.17 -32.42 -25.43
CA THR A 234 -8.70 -31.88 -26.71
C THR A 234 -9.93 -30.94 -26.67
N VAL A 235 -10.07 -29.78 -27.37
CA VAL A 235 -9.53 -29.22 -28.65
C VAL A 235 -9.67 -27.67 -28.64
N ASP A 236 -8.68 -26.99 -29.25
CA ASP A 236 -8.58 -25.68 -29.97
C ASP A 236 -9.65 -24.56 -29.80
N ASP A 237 -9.24 -23.29 -29.63
CA ASP A 237 -8.93 -22.36 -30.74
C ASP A 237 -8.48 -20.95 -30.25
N GLU A 238 -7.90 -20.18 -31.17
CA GLU A 238 -6.99 -19.03 -31.03
C GLU A 238 -7.55 -17.65 -30.62
N SER A 239 -6.65 -16.85 -30.04
CA SER A 239 -6.49 -15.38 -30.13
C SER A 239 -7.45 -14.43 -29.38
N MET A 240 -6.88 -13.60 -28.49
CA MET A 240 -6.65 -12.16 -28.71
C MET A 240 -6.06 -11.52 -27.43
N ALA A 241 -5.03 -10.69 -27.64
CA ALA A 241 -4.27 -10.00 -26.62
C ALA A 241 -5.09 -8.88 -25.95
N ALA A 242 -4.92 -8.74 -24.63
CA ALA A 242 -5.26 -7.52 -23.91
C ALA A 242 -4.31 -7.37 -22.71
N ASP A 243 -3.61 -6.23 -22.72
CA ASP A 243 -2.71 -5.75 -21.70
C ASP A 243 -3.34 -5.76 -20.31
N ILE A 244 -2.66 -6.39 -19.35
CA ILE A 244 -2.95 -6.23 -17.93
C ILE A 244 -1.65 -5.81 -17.25
N GLU A 245 -1.60 -4.52 -16.93
CA GLU A 245 -0.64 -3.92 -16.01
C GLU A 245 -0.64 -4.73 -14.70
N CYS A 246 0.47 -5.45 -14.46
CA CYS A 246 0.68 -6.16 -13.22
C CYS A 246 1.21 -5.19 -12.18
N SER A 247 0.28 -4.67 -11.36
CA SER A 247 0.55 -4.04 -10.08
C SER A 247 1.56 -4.87 -9.28
N THR A 248 2.73 -4.28 -9.01
CA THR A 248 3.78 -4.81 -8.16
C THR A 248 3.28 -4.96 -6.72
N ILE A 249 2.64 -6.09 -6.45
CA ILE A 249 2.37 -6.56 -5.08
C ILE A 249 3.71 -7.00 -4.49
N SER A 250 4.11 -6.28 -3.42
CA SER A 250 5.23 -6.57 -2.54
C SER A 250 5.41 -8.07 -2.26
N THR A 251 6.40 -8.69 -2.87
CA THR A 251 6.85 -10.06 -2.58
C THR A 251 7.71 -10.17 -1.32
N ASN A 252 7.82 -9.09 -0.51
CA ASN A 252 8.67 -9.08 0.68
C ASN A 252 8.07 -9.76 1.91
N GLU A 253 6.79 -10.19 1.88
CA GLU A 253 6.16 -10.91 3.01
C GLU A 253 6.06 -12.43 2.82
N ALA A 254 6.44 -12.97 1.66
CA ALA A 254 6.40 -14.42 1.40
C ALA A 254 7.72 -15.16 1.74
N ILE A 255 8.71 -14.47 2.30
CA ILE A 255 9.95 -15.07 2.83
C ILE A 255 9.96 -14.92 4.36
N LYS A 256 8.88 -15.36 5.01
CA LYS A 256 8.98 -15.82 6.38
C LYS A 256 9.63 -17.19 6.34
N GLU A 257 10.85 -17.28 6.86
CA GLU A 257 11.43 -18.46 7.51
C GLU A 257 10.84 -19.81 7.07
N SER A 258 10.99 -20.15 5.79
CA SER A 258 10.95 -21.57 5.43
C SER A 258 12.29 -22.14 5.86
N SER A 259 12.29 -22.75 7.04
CA SER A 259 13.39 -23.51 7.61
C SER A 259 14.00 -24.43 6.55
N PHE A 260 15.12 -24.01 5.95
CA PHE A 260 16.01 -24.88 5.19
C PHE A 260 16.88 -25.68 6.18
N ASN A 261 16.25 -26.43 7.08
CA ASN A 261 16.91 -27.44 7.92
C ASN A 261 17.01 -28.79 7.17
N GLY A 262 17.09 -28.75 5.84
CA GLY A 262 17.04 -29.93 4.99
C GLY A 262 18.01 -29.84 3.82
N LEU A 263 19.25 -29.46 4.07
CA LEU A 263 20.36 -29.76 3.16
C LEU A 263 21.59 -30.10 4.01
N GLN A 264 21.47 -31.18 4.76
CA GLN A 264 22.61 -31.78 5.44
C GLN A 264 23.51 -32.43 4.38
N ASP A 265 24.77 -32.02 4.40
CA ASP A 265 25.95 -32.77 4.01
C ASP A 265 25.79 -33.67 2.78
N HIS A 266 25.96 -33.11 1.58
CA HIS A 266 26.62 -33.74 0.42
C HIS A 266 26.51 -32.80 -0.79
N VAL A 267 27.20 -31.65 -0.75
CA VAL A 267 27.57 -30.95 -1.98
C VAL A 267 29.07 -31.15 -2.16
N SER A 268 29.38 -32.00 -3.14
CA SER A 268 30.70 -32.29 -3.67
C SER A 268 31.60 -31.06 -3.73
N SER A 269 32.84 -31.23 -3.27
CA SER A 269 33.99 -30.33 -3.32
C SER A 269 34.39 -29.89 -4.73
N LYS A 270 33.52 -29.20 -5.45
CA LYS A 270 33.91 -28.33 -6.57
C LYS A 270 33.84 -26.89 -6.10
N CYS A 271 35.03 -26.33 -5.87
CA CYS A 271 35.27 -24.92 -5.61
C CYS A 271 34.43 -24.04 -6.52
N ILE A 272 33.43 -23.37 -5.96
CA ILE A 272 33.08 -22.04 -6.43
C ILE A 272 34.05 -21.12 -5.69
N GLU A 273 35.16 -20.79 -6.34
CA GLU A 273 35.85 -19.53 -6.06
C GLU A 273 34.85 -18.44 -6.43
N VAL A 274 34.19 -17.85 -5.44
CA VAL A 274 33.38 -16.66 -5.71
C VAL A 274 34.36 -15.53 -5.98
N HIS A 275 34.75 -15.39 -7.24
CA HIS A 275 35.36 -14.16 -7.72
C HIS A 275 34.27 -13.08 -7.66
N LEU A 276 34.22 -12.34 -6.55
CA LEU A 276 33.62 -11.02 -6.57
C LEU A 276 34.51 -10.17 -7.49
N GLY A 277 34.23 -10.23 -8.80
CA GLY A 277 34.95 -9.43 -9.79
C GLY A 277 34.76 -7.94 -9.52
N ASN A 278 35.67 -7.12 -10.04
CA ASN A 278 35.59 -5.66 -9.96
C ASN A 278 34.17 -5.19 -10.30
N VAL A 279 33.53 -4.54 -9.34
CA VAL A 279 32.19 -3.99 -9.50
C VAL A 279 32.31 -2.75 -10.38
N GLY A 280 31.81 -2.82 -11.60
CA GLY A 280 31.92 -1.75 -12.58
C GLY A 280 30.89 -0.62 -12.42
N GLU A 281 29.81 -0.84 -11.66
CA GLU A 281 28.72 0.12 -11.50
C GLU A 281 28.13 0.06 -10.08
N PRO A 282 27.73 1.20 -9.49
CA PRO A 282 27.04 1.22 -8.20
C PRO A 282 25.56 0.85 -8.36
N CYS A 283 24.86 0.68 -7.24
CA CYS A 283 23.40 0.54 -7.27
C CYS A 283 22.73 1.83 -7.75
N HIS A 284 21.60 1.67 -8.44
CA HIS A 284 20.65 2.76 -8.70
C HIS A 284 19.76 2.95 -7.47
N MET A 285 19.57 4.19 -7.01
CA MET A 285 18.75 4.53 -5.84
C MET A 285 17.59 5.45 -6.24
N VAL A 286 16.36 4.97 -6.03
CA VAL A 286 15.14 5.77 -6.11
C VAL A 286 14.75 6.21 -4.71
N LEU A 287 14.57 7.52 -4.50
CA LEU A 287 13.97 8.07 -3.28
C LEU A 287 12.49 8.35 -3.52
N SER A 288 11.64 7.88 -2.61
CA SER A 288 10.21 8.23 -2.60
C SER A 288 9.80 8.66 -1.20
N CYS A 289 8.98 9.70 -1.13
CA CYS A 289 8.30 10.13 0.09
C CYS A 289 6.79 10.01 -0.16
N TYR A 290 6.07 9.43 0.81
CA TYR A 290 4.62 9.38 0.75
C TYR A 290 4.03 9.26 2.15
N LYS A 291 2.81 9.73 2.32
CA LYS A 291 2.03 9.56 3.55
C LYS A 291 1.00 8.44 3.37
N THR A 292 0.83 7.62 4.41
CA THR A 292 -0.23 6.61 4.43
C THR A 292 -1.60 7.27 4.24
N PRO A 293 -2.54 6.62 3.54
CA PRO A 293 -3.86 7.21 3.31
C PRO A 293 -4.58 7.61 4.59
N VAL A 294 -5.34 8.71 4.52
CA VAL A 294 -6.27 9.13 5.57
C VAL A 294 -7.67 8.70 5.16
N TYR A 295 -8.44 8.24 6.14
CA TYR A 295 -9.81 7.79 5.92
C TYR A 295 -10.79 8.72 6.62
N LEU A 296 -11.80 9.16 5.89
CA LEU A 296 -12.95 9.90 6.42
C LEU A 296 -14.21 9.08 6.14
N ALA A 297 -15.10 8.97 7.11
CA ALA A 297 -16.34 8.22 6.98
C ALA A 297 -17.52 9.04 7.49
N GLY A 298 -18.69 8.79 6.94
CA GLY A 298 -19.92 9.46 7.31
C GLY A 298 -21.13 8.81 6.65
N ARG A 299 -22.26 9.52 6.60
CA ARG A 299 -23.46 9.07 5.90
C ARG A 299 -23.87 10.09 4.86
N TYR A 300 -24.19 9.66 3.64
CA TYR A 300 -24.67 10.56 2.60
C TYR A 300 -26.18 10.43 2.40
N LEU A 301 -26.80 11.57 2.12
CA LEU A 301 -28.17 11.72 1.62
C LEU A 301 -28.10 12.13 0.16
N LYS A 302 -28.98 11.57 -0.66
CA LYS A 302 -29.07 11.84 -2.09
C LYS A 302 -30.51 12.21 -2.42
N TYR A 303 -30.73 13.47 -2.81
CA TYR A 303 -32.05 14.03 -3.08
C TYR A 303 -32.42 13.99 -4.57
N SER A 304 -31.42 14.01 -5.46
CA SER A 304 -31.63 13.98 -6.91
C SER A 304 -31.89 12.56 -7.42
N ARG A 305 -32.76 12.43 -8.42
CA ARG A 305 -32.97 11.19 -9.21
C ARG A 305 -32.12 11.16 -10.49
N ASN A 306 -31.24 12.14 -10.68
CA ASN A 306 -30.35 12.26 -11.84
C ASN A 306 -28.86 12.22 -11.45
N VAL A 307 -28.56 11.71 -10.25
CA VAL A 307 -27.21 11.60 -9.69
C VAL A 307 -26.85 10.13 -9.51
N SER A 308 -25.70 9.70 -10.03
CA SER A 308 -25.20 8.34 -9.80
C SER A 308 -24.49 8.26 -8.44
N GLN A 309 -24.24 7.05 -7.93
CA GLN A 309 -23.43 6.91 -6.71
C GLN A 309 -21.94 7.15 -7.01
N THR A 310 -21.45 6.51 -8.07
CA THR A 310 -20.06 6.63 -8.56
C THR A 310 -20.07 7.32 -9.92
N ARG A 311 -18.93 7.92 -10.32
CA ARG A 311 -18.79 8.54 -11.64
C ARG A 311 -19.23 7.55 -12.74
N TRP A 312 -20.14 7.97 -13.62
CA TRP A 312 -20.71 7.11 -14.65
C TRP A 312 -20.58 7.76 -16.02
N ILE A 313 -19.74 7.16 -16.87
CA ILE A 313 -19.48 7.59 -18.25
C ILE A 313 -19.66 6.38 -19.16
N ILE A 314 -20.34 6.56 -20.29
CA ILE A 314 -20.52 5.56 -21.35
C ILE A 314 -20.11 6.23 -22.66
N ASP A 315 -19.19 5.63 -23.42
CA ASP A 315 -18.73 6.16 -24.71
C ASP A 315 -18.33 7.65 -24.64
N GLU A 316 -17.59 8.03 -23.59
CA GLU A 316 -17.18 9.42 -23.26
C GLU A 316 -18.34 10.39 -22.92
N GLU A 317 -19.59 9.93 -22.91
CA GLU A 317 -20.75 10.71 -22.48
C GLU A 317 -21.05 10.51 -20.98
N ARG A 318 -21.21 11.61 -20.26
CA ARG A 318 -21.54 11.61 -18.82
C ARG A 318 -22.99 11.22 -18.62
N MET A 319 -23.22 10.18 -17.82
CA MET A 319 -24.56 9.76 -17.41
C MET A 319 -24.98 10.47 -16.12
N GLY A 320 -26.08 11.21 -16.20
CA GLY A 320 -26.58 12.03 -15.10
C GLY A 320 -25.79 13.33 -14.92
N GLU A 321 -26.22 14.15 -13.97
CA GLU A 321 -25.62 15.47 -13.73
C GLU A 321 -24.34 15.40 -12.87
N ALA A 322 -24.34 14.51 -11.88
CA ALA A 322 -23.25 14.36 -10.92
C ALA A 322 -23.18 12.94 -10.34
N SER A 323 -22.13 12.67 -9.56
CA SER A 323 -22.09 11.50 -8.69
C SER A 323 -21.88 11.88 -7.23
N VAL A 324 -22.39 11.06 -6.31
CA VAL A 324 -22.15 11.20 -4.86
C VAL A 324 -20.65 11.19 -4.57
N GLU A 325 -19.92 10.26 -5.20
CA GLU A 325 -18.46 10.15 -5.16
C GLU A 325 -17.76 11.46 -5.52
N GLU A 326 -18.08 12.06 -6.67
CA GLU A 326 -17.43 13.28 -7.13
C GLU A 326 -17.76 14.47 -6.23
N ILE A 327 -19.02 14.61 -5.80
CA ILE A 327 -19.44 15.71 -4.93
C ILE A 327 -18.66 15.67 -3.60
N ILE A 328 -18.55 14.50 -2.98
CA ILE A 328 -17.86 14.36 -1.70
C ILE A 328 -16.34 14.45 -1.90
N GLY A 329 -15.79 13.72 -2.87
CA GLY A 329 -14.35 13.61 -3.07
C GLY A 329 -13.70 14.89 -3.57
N SER A 330 -14.34 15.61 -4.50
CA SER A 330 -13.81 16.88 -5.01
C SER A 330 -13.80 17.99 -3.96
N SER A 331 -14.68 17.94 -2.95
CA SER A 331 -14.65 18.89 -1.84
C SER A 331 -13.59 18.56 -0.80
N ILE A 332 -13.37 17.28 -0.49
CA ILE A 332 -12.44 16.84 0.57
C ILE A 332 -10.98 16.82 0.08
N LEU A 333 -10.72 16.31 -1.13
CA LEU A 333 -9.37 16.11 -1.65
C LEU A 333 -8.48 17.37 -1.56
N PRO A 334 -8.94 18.57 -1.98
CA PRO A 334 -8.12 19.78 -1.92
C PRO A 334 -7.79 20.23 -0.48
N MET A 335 -8.69 19.97 0.47
CA MET A 335 -8.50 20.35 1.87
C MET A 335 -7.45 19.47 2.57
N CYS A 336 -7.31 18.22 2.13
CA CYS A 336 -6.25 17.31 2.59
C CYS A 336 -4.95 17.44 1.77
N GLN A 337 -4.99 18.15 0.64
CA GLN A 337 -3.90 18.23 -0.35
C GLN A 337 -3.42 16.83 -0.77
N GLY A 338 -4.35 15.90 -0.99
CA GLY A 338 -4.03 14.55 -1.46
C GLY A 338 -3.78 14.48 -2.96
N ASP A 339 -3.16 13.39 -3.42
CA ASP A 339 -2.96 13.11 -4.85
C ASP A 339 -4.25 12.65 -5.54
N ASN A 340 -5.01 11.80 -4.85
CA ASN A 340 -6.25 11.21 -5.35
C ASN A 340 -7.14 10.75 -4.19
N TYR A 341 -8.36 10.33 -4.49
CA TYR A 341 -9.25 9.69 -3.53
C TYR A 341 -9.89 8.41 -4.06
N LYS A 342 -10.34 7.55 -3.15
CA LYS A 342 -11.23 6.42 -3.47
C LYS A 342 -12.48 6.49 -2.61
N PHE A 343 -13.63 6.25 -3.23
CA PHE A 343 -14.93 6.27 -2.56
C PHE A 343 -15.47 4.85 -2.39
N HIS A 344 -15.95 4.56 -1.19
CA HIS A 344 -16.57 3.29 -0.81
C HIS A 344 -17.88 3.57 -0.08
N ALA A 345 -18.88 2.72 -0.30
CA ALA A 345 -20.17 2.84 0.37
C ALA A 345 -20.71 1.48 0.77
N ALA A 346 -21.50 1.45 1.85
CA ALA A 346 -22.19 0.25 2.33
C ALA A 346 -23.39 -0.08 1.41
N GLY A 347 -23.10 -0.61 0.22
CA GLY A 347 -24.07 -0.89 -0.84
C GLY A 347 -24.32 0.29 -1.79
N ARG A 348 -25.30 0.13 -2.69
CA ARG A 348 -25.60 1.07 -3.79
C ARG A 348 -27.09 1.20 -4.06
N GLU A 349 -27.50 2.36 -4.52
CA GLU A 349 -28.80 2.61 -5.14
C GLU A 349 -28.66 2.97 -6.64
N ASP A 350 -29.75 2.77 -7.40
CA ASP A 350 -29.81 3.19 -8.81
C ASP A 350 -29.81 4.73 -8.93
N MET A 351 -29.49 5.25 -10.10
CA MET A 351 -29.42 6.70 -10.37
C MET A 351 -30.74 7.42 -10.06
N ASP A 352 -31.86 6.79 -10.41
CA ASP A 352 -33.22 7.29 -10.22
C ASP A 352 -33.78 7.11 -8.79
N VAL A 353 -32.97 6.57 -7.87
CA VAL A 353 -33.36 6.29 -6.48
C VAL A 353 -32.74 7.31 -5.53
N ARG A 354 -33.55 7.88 -4.63
CA ARG A 354 -33.06 8.78 -3.57
C ARG A 354 -32.57 8.00 -2.36
N MET A 355 -31.68 8.62 -1.60
CA MET A 355 -31.18 8.11 -0.32
C MET A 355 -31.54 9.13 0.77
N LEU A 356 -32.52 8.80 1.62
CA LEU A 356 -33.15 9.68 2.61
C LEU A 356 -32.93 9.20 4.07
N GLY A 357 -33.72 9.68 5.04
CA GLY A 357 -33.61 9.24 6.44
C GLY A 357 -32.22 9.49 7.04
N SER A 358 -31.59 8.45 7.60
CA SER A 358 -30.25 8.55 8.22
C SER A 358 -29.09 8.65 7.20
N GLY A 359 -29.36 8.37 5.92
CA GLY A 359 -28.32 8.32 4.89
C GLY A 359 -27.58 6.98 4.81
N ARG A 360 -26.86 6.77 3.71
CA ARG A 360 -26.04 5.58 3.51
C ARG A 360 -24.62 5.81 4.02
N PRO A 361 -24.06 4.88 4.82
CA PRO A 361 -22.65 4.94 5.23
C PRO A 361 -21.69 4.91 4.04
N PHE A 362 -20.68 5.78 4.09
CA PHE A 362 -19.59 5.83 3.14
C PHE A 362 -18.23 6.01 3.83
N LEU A 363 -17.18 5.72 3.07
CA LEU A 363 -15.78 5.88 3.43
C LEU A 363 -15.07 6.50 2.22
N ILE A 364 -14.28 7.54 2.46
CA ILE A 364 -13.38 8.12 1.48
C ILE A 364 -11.93 7.95 1.95
N GLU A 365 -11.12 7.32 1.10
CA GLU A 365 -9.68 7.18 1.26
C GLU A 365 -9.01 8.33 0.51
N ILE A 366 -8.30 9.21 1.21
CA ILE A 366 -7.45 10.22 0.59
C ILE A 366 -6.02 9.69 0.51
N GLN A 367 -5.51 9.62 -0.72
CA GLN A 367 -4.19 9.07 -1.01
C GLN A 367 -3.11 10.15 -0.90
N ASN A 368 -2.00 9.78 -0.27
CA ASN A 368 -0.83 10.64 -0.07
C ASN A 368 -1.14 12.08 0.41
N PRO A 369 -1.90 12.26 1.51
CA PRO A 369 -2.27 13.60 1.97
C PRO A 369 -1.06 14.39 2.49
N ARG A 370 -0.96 15.67 2.12
CA ARG A 370 0.04 16.57 2.73
C ARG A 370 -0.45 17.13 4.06
N GLN A 371 -1.76 17.22 4.25
CA GLN A 371 -2.37 17.64 5.49
C GLN A 371 -3.29 16.56 6.06
N VAL A 372 -3.11 16.26 7.35
CA VAL A 372 -4.03 15.39 8.08
C VAL A 372 -5.12 16.28 8.67
N PRO A 373 -6.40 16.03 8.34
CA PRO A 373 -7.49 16.88 8.77
C PRO A 373 -7.71 16.78 10.29
N SER A 374 -7.78 17.93 10.95
CA SER A 374 -8.21 18.03 12.35
C SER A 374 -9.71 17.79 12.48
N GLU A 375 -10.22 17.49 13.68
CA GLU A 375 -11.66 17.34 13.90
C GLU A 375 -12.46 18.59 13.49
N ALA A 376 -11.91 19.78 13.73
CA ALA A 376 -12.50 21.04 13.30
C ALA A 376 -12.57 21.14 11.76
N SER A 377 -11.48 20.76 11.07
CA SER A 377 -11.41 20.75 9.61
C SER A 377 -12.41 19.75 9.01
N VAL A 378 -12.64 18.60 9.67
CA VAL A 378 -13.65 17.62 9.23
C VAL A 378 -15.06 18.20 9.34
N LYS A 379 -15.39 18.91 10.42
CA LYS A 379 -16.69 19.59 10.56
C LYS A 379 -16.89 20.71 9.52
N GLU A 380 -15.82 21.41 9.17
CA GLU A 380 -15.82 22.41 8.10
C GLU A 380 -16.07 21.76 6.73
N MET A 381 -15.44 20.61 6.43
CA MET A 381 -15.69 19.85 5.20
C MET A 381 -17.17 19.47 5.06
N GLU A 382 -17.77 18.93 6.14
CA GLU A 382 -19.19 18.59 6.17
C GLU A 382 -20.08 19.80 5.91
N THR A 383 -19.82 20.90 6.61
CA THR A 383 -20.58 22.14 6.45
C THR A 383 -20.48 22.68 5.03
N LYS A 384 -19.27 22.70 4.46
CA LYS A 384 -19.01 23.17 3.10
C LYS A 384 -19.78 22.34 2.07
N ILE A 385 -19.67 21.02 2.13
CA ILE A 385 -20.38 20.10 1.22
C ILE A 385 -21.89 20.36 1.27
N ASN A 386 -22.44 20.49 2.48
CA ASN A 386 -23.87 20.67 2.70
C ASN A 386 -24.42 22.05 2.28
N LEU A 387 -23.59 23.09 2.29
CA LEU A 387 -23.95 24.43 1.85
C LEU A 387 -23.86 24.58 0.33
N GLU A 388 -22.81 24.03 -0.28
CA GLU A 388 -22.54 24.15 -1.71
C GLU A 388 -23.41 23.22 -2.57
N ASN A 389 -23.91 22.11 -2.00
CA ASN A 389 -24.64 21.09 -2.76
C ASN A 389 -26.08 20.90 -2.30
N LYS A 390 -27.01 20.96 -3.26
CA LYS A 390 -28.44 20.65 -3.05
C LYS A 390 -28.79 19.21 -3.37
N LEU A 391 -27.95 18.53 -4.15
CA LEU A 391 -28.21 17.18 -4.68
C LEU A 391 -27.84 16.08 -3.68
N VAL A 392 -26.74 16.30 -2.97
CA VAL A 392 -26.18 15.37 -1.99
C VAL A 392 -25.83 16.17 -0.74
N LYS A 393 -26.14 15.60 0.42
CA LYS A 393 -25.68 16.09 1.73
C LYS A 393 -24.99 14.98 2.47
N ILE A 394 -24.14 15.32 3.42
CA ILE A 394 -23.47 14.37 4.30
C ILE A 394 -23.71 14.72 5.76
N ASN A 395 -23.75 13.70 6.60
CA ASN A 395 -23.91 13.82 8.04
C ASN A 395 -22.85 12.96 8.73
N ASN A 396 -22.47 13.39 9.94
CA ASN A 396 -21.58 12.66 10.85
C ASN A 396 -20.23 12.28 10.22
N LEU A 397 -19.62 13.21 9.47
CA LEU A 397 -18.30 13.02 8.92
C LEU A 397 -17.25 12.97 10.04
N LYS A 398 -16.45 11.91 10.06
CA LYS A 398 -15.40 11.68 11.07
C LYS A 398 -14.14 11.14 10.42
N ALA A 399 -12.98 11.52 10.94
CA ALA A 399 -11.72 10.85 10.65
C ALA A 399 -11.70 9.48 11.34
N VAL A 400 -11.31 8.45 10.60
CA VAL A 400 -11.39 7.08 11.08
C VAL A 400 -10.13 6.27 10.76
N GLY A 401 -9.91 5.20 11.52
CA GLY A 401 -8.83 4.25 11.25
C GLY A 401 -9.17 3.25 10.14
N SER A 402 -8.16 2.48 9.72
CA SER A 402 -8.27 1.44 8.68
C SER A 402 -9.28 0.33 9.01
N GLN A 403 -9.74 0.21 10.25
CA GLN A 403 -10.74 -0.79 10.66
C GLN A 403 -12.12 -0.56 9.99
N CYS A 404 -12.36 0.63 9.45
CA CYS A 404 -13.63 0.97 8.80
C CYS A 404 -13.91 0.21 7.51
N TRP A 405 -12.90 -0.41 6.89
CA TRP A 405 -13.10 -1.32 5.77
C TRP A 405 -13.98 -2.51 6.13
N THR A 406 -13.81 -3.05 7.35
CA THR A 406 -14.64 -4.13 7.86
C THR A 406 -16.08 -3.65 8.05
N LEU A 407 -16.26 -2.45 8.62
CA LEU A 407 -17.58 -1.82 8.77
C LEU A 407 -18.29 -1.67 7.41
N MET A 408 -17.62 -1.18 6.36
CA MET A 408 -18.26 -1.03 5.04
C MET A 408 -18.74 -2.36 4.46
N ARG A 409 -17.96 -3.43 4.60
CA ARG A 409 -18.35 -4.78 4.15
C ARG A 409 -19.49 -5.36 4.98
N GLU A 410 -19.43 -5.20 6.29
CA GLU A 410 -20.50 -5.61 7.20
C GLU A 410 -21.80 -4.86 6.90
N GLY A 411 -21.74 -3.54 6.69
CA GLY A 411 -22.89 -2.72 6.31
C GLY A 411 -23.53 -3.08 4.98
N GLU A 412 -22.74 -3.53 4.00
CA GLU A 412 -23.28 -4.05 2.75
C GLU A 412 -24.09 -5.34 2.99
N ALA A 413 -23.56 -6.23 3.83
CA ALA A 413 -24.15 -7.50 4.24
C ALA A 413 -25.26 -7.35 5.30
N GLU A 414 -25.33 -6.19 5.96
CA GLU A 414 -26.26 -5.89 7.04
C GLU A 414 -27.69 -6.05 6.57
N LYS A 415 -28.48 -6.73 7.39
CA LYS A 415 -29.55 -7.56 6.85
C LYS A 415 -30.76 -6.76 6.42
N GLN A 416 -30.95 -5.53 6.88
CA GLN A 416 -32.23 -4.82 6.71
C GLN A 416 -32.09 -3.43 6.11
N LYS A 417 -32.83 -3.18 5.03
CA LYS A 417 -32.95 -1.88 4.37
C LYS A 417 -34.42 -1.51 4.26
N GLN A 418 -34.72 -0.23 4.46
CA GLN A 418 -36.09 0.28 4.35
C GLN A 418 -36.23 1.17 3.12
N TYR A 419 -37.41 1.11 2.53
CA TYR A 419 -37.73 1.78 1.29
C TYR A 419 -39.13 2.38 1.33
N ALA A 420 -39.34 3.40 0.51
CA ALA A 420 -40.65 3.91 0.14
C ALA A 420 -40.75 3.93 -1.39
N ALA A 421 -41.77 3.28 -1.94
CA ALA A 421 -41.99 3.20 -3.38
C ALA A 421 -43.34 3.84 -3.75
N LEU A 422 -43.35 4.69 -4.77
CA LEU A 422 -44.57 5.14 -5.41
C LEU A 422 -45.01 4.07 -6.40
N VAL A 423 -46.15 3.44 -6.12
CA VAL A 423 -46.67 2.31 -6.88
C VAL A 423 -47.98 2.70 -7.56
N TRP A 424 -48.11 2.34 -8.82
CA TRP A 424 -49.37 2.36 -9.55
C TRP A 424 -49.92 0.95 -9.72
N ILE A 425 -51.24 0.81 -9.64
CA ILE A 425 -51.94 -0.45 -9.93
C ILE A 425 -53.06 -0.26 -10.96
N SER A 426 -53.29 -1.31 -11.74
CA SER A 426 -54.26 -1.33 -12.85
C SER A 426 -55.73 -1.24 -12.44
N ARG A 427 -56.05 -1.37 -11.14
CA ARG A 427 -57.40 -1.22 -10.59
C ARG A 427 -57.39 -0.27 -9.37
N PRO A 428 -58.54 0.24 -8.92
CA PRO A 428 -58.63 0.99 -7.67
C PRO A 428 -58.14 0.17 -6.46
N LEU A 429 -57.47 0.84 -5.52
CA LEU A 429 -56.96 0.31 -4.26
C LEU A 429 -58.09 0.20 -3.24
N GLU A 430 -58.37 -1.01 -2.78
CA GLU A 430 -59.44 -1.35 -1.84
C GLU A 430 -58.90 -1.46 -0.40
N ASP A 431 -59.75 -1.30 0.61
CA ASP A 431 -59.30 -1.38 2.01
C ASP A 431 -58.74 -2.77 2.38
N LYS A 432 -59.27 -3.83 1.77
CA LYS A 432 -58.76 -5.19 1.92
C LYS A 432 -57.29 -5.34 1.46
N ASP A 433 -56.84 -4.51 0.51
CA ASP A 433 -55.47 -4.56 0.00
C ASP A 433 -54.47 -4.08 1.06
N LEU A 434 -54.85 -3.05 1.83
CA LEU A 434 -54.03 -2.51 2.92
C LEU A 434 -53.81 -3.57 4.00
N GLU A 435 -54.86 -4.29 4.36
CA GLU A 435 -54.84 -5.36 5.36
C GLU A 435 -54.06 -6.59 4.84
N SER A 436 -54.27 -6.96 3.58
CA SER A 436 -53.54 -8.05 2.92
C SER A 436 -52.03 -7.79 2.88
N VAL A 437 -51.59 -6.57 2.57
CA VAL A 437 -50.15 -6.25 2.51
C VAL A 437 -49.54 -6.06 3.90
N SER A 438 -50.26 -5.44 4.84
CA SER A 438 -49.72 -5.17 6.18
C SER A 438 -49.64 -6.40 7.08
N SER A 439 -50.49 -7.40 6.87
CA SER A 439 -50.48 -8.68 7.61
C SER A 439 -49.31 -9.60 7.23
N LEU A 440 -48.72 -9.43 6.05
CA LEU A 440 -47.56 -10.21 5.60
C LEU A 440 -46.29 -9.72 6.33
N LYS A 441 -45.74 -10.59 7.19
CA LYS A 441 -44.48 -10.40 7.92
C LYS A 441 -43.51 -11.51 7.60
N ASP A 442 -42.22 -11.17 7.52
CA ASP A 442 -41.12 -12.09 7.21
C ASP A 442 -41.43 -13.02 6.03
N MET A 443 -42.05 -12.46 5.00
CA MET A 443 -42.47 -13.19 3.80
C MET A 443 -41.25 -13.53 2.95
N GLN A 444 -41.08 -14.81 2.65
CA GLN A 444 -40.07 -15.27 1.71
C GLN A 444 -40.53 -15.02 0.27
N ILE A 445 -39.60 -14.52 -0.54
CA ILE A 445 -39.75 -14.37 -1.98
C ILE A 445 -38.60 -15.06 -2.69
N LEU A 446 -38.89 -15.58 -3.88
CA LEU A 446 -37.90 -16.12 -4.79
C LEU A 446 -37.66 -15.11 -5.90
N GLN A 447 -36.42 -14.66 -6.03
CA GLN A 447 -36.05 -13.60 -6.95
C GLN A 447 -34.90 -14.05 -7.84
N ARG A 448 -35.16 -14.16 -9.14
CA ARG A 448 -34.11 -14.35 -10.14
C ARG A 448 -33.35 -13.05 -10.36
N THR A 449 -32.12 -13.15 -10.85
CA THR A 449 -31.34 -11.98 -11.28
C THR A 449 -32.19 -11.17 -12.27
N PRO A 450 -32.49 -9.88 -11.97
CA PRO A 450 -33.37 -9.05 -12.80
C PRO A 450 -32.90 -8.93 -14.23
N ILE A 451 -33.83 -8.87 -15.19
CA ILE A 451 -33.52 -8.75 -16.62
C ILE A 451 -32.57 -7.59 -16.89
N ARG A 452 -32.85 -6.41 -16.31
CA ARG A 452 -32.06 -5.18 -16.53
C ARG A 452 -30.60 -5.25 -16.08
N VAL A 453 -30.23 -6.22 -15.24
CA VAL A 453 -28.85 -6.40 -14.77
C VAL A 453 -28.19 -7.69 -15.28
N LEU A 454 -28.89 -8.51 -16.07
CA LEU A 454 -28.36 -9.78 -16.59
C LEU A 454 -27.09 -9.60 -17.45
N HIS A 455 -26.94 -8.48 -18.15
CA HIS A 455 -25.75 -8.19 -18.95
C HIS A 455 -24.45 -8.11 -18.13
N ARG A 456 -24.55 -7.93 -16.80
CA ARG A 456 -23.40 -7.76 -15.90
C ARG A 456 -23.43 -8.65 -14.66
N ARG A 457 -24.45 -9.49 -14.49
CA ARG A 457 -24.62 -10.36 -13.32
C ARG A 457 -25.02 -11.76 -13.76
N SER A 458 -24.44 -12.77 -13.11
CA SER A 458 -24.80 -14.16 -13.37
C SER A 458 -26.29 -14.42 -13.11
N PRO A 459 -26.95 -15.22 -13.96
CA PRO A 459 -28.34 -15.63 -13.77
C PRO A 459 -28.41 -16.57 -12.57
N LEU A 460 -28.97 -16.09 -11.46
CA LEU A 460 -29.09 -16.83 -10.21
C LEU A 460 -30.46 -16.57 -9.61
N GLU A 461 -30.99 -17.56 -8.90
CA GLU A 461 -32.24 -17.48 -8.15
C GLU A 461 -31.92 -17.44 -6.67
N ARG A 462 -32.51 -16.49 -5.93
CA ARG A 462 -32.20 -16.27 -4.52
C ARG A 462 -33.47 -16.10 -3.73
N GLU A 463 -33.54 -16.79 -2.61
CA GLU A 463 -34.53 -16.51 -1.58
C GLU A 463 -34.18 -15.19 -0.89
N LYS A 464 -35.21 -14.37 -0.66
CA LYS A 464 -35.13 -13.09 0.04
C LYS A 464 -36.30 -12.94 0.99
N ILE A 465 -36.12 -12.18 2.05
CA ILE A 465 -37.16 -11.93 3.04
C ILE A 465 -37.65 -10.48 2.94
N ILE A 466 -38.96 -10.31 2.88
CA ILE A 466 -39.65 -9.03 3.10
C ILE A 466 -40.14 -9.04 4.55
N HIS A 467 -39.47 -8.29 5.41
CA HIS A 467 -39.73 -8.30 6.85
C HIS A 467 -41.10 -7.70 7.18
N TRP A 468 -41.42 -6.56 6.57
CA TRP A 468 -42.75 -5.96 6.68
C TRP A 468 -43.03 -5.04 5.51
N MET A 469 -44.32 -4.82 5.25
CA MET A 469 -44.82 -3.83 4.31
C MET A 469 -45.98 -3.03 4.92
N LYS A 470 -46.20 -1.83 4.41
CA LYS A 470 -47.35 -0.98 4.73
C LYS A 470 -47.71 -0.13 3.51
N ILE A 471 -49.00 -0.02 3.24
CA ILE A 471 -49.54 0.89 2.22
C ILE A 471 -49.97 2.19 2.89
N GLU A 472 -49.63 3.31 2.26
CA GLU A 472 -50.14 4.64 2.55
C GLU A 472 -50.88 5.18 1.32
N ARG A 473 -52.15 5.56 1.51
CA ARG A 473 -53.01 6.09 0.44
C ARG A 473 -52.56 7.49 0.03
N ILE A 474 -52.62 7.79 -1.27
CA ILE A 474 -52.39 9.14 -1.78
C ILE A 474 -53.75 9.83 -1.94
N ALA A 475 -53.92 10.97 -1.28
CA ALA A 475 -55.15 11.75 -1.36
C ALA A 475 -55.44 12.15 -2.83
N GLY A 476 -56.69 11.97 -3.26
CA GLY A 476 -57.12 12.29 -4.63
C GLY A 476 -56.74 11.25 -5.69
N SER A 477 -56.15 10.12 -5.30
CA SER A 477 -55.83 9.03 -6.22
C SER A 477 -56.34 7.68 -5.71
N SER A 478 -57.02 6.92 -6.57
CA SER A 478 -57.48 5.57 -6.25
C SER A 478 -56.53 4.48 -6.76
N GLN A 479 -55.57 4.80 -7.61
CA GLN A 479 -54.69 3.81 -8.26
C GLN A 479 -53.22 3.95 -7.88
N TYR A 480 -52.86 5.02 -7.17
CA TYR A 480 -51.49 5.29 -6.73
C TYR A 480 -51.42 5.24 -5.21
N PHE A 481 -50.35 4.65 -4.69
CA PHE A 481 -50.08 4.59 -3.26
C PHE A 481 -48.59 4.56 -2.97
N LEU A 482 -48.22 4.86 -1.73
CA LEU A 482 -46.87 4.66 -1.23
C LEU A 482 -46.78 3.29 -0.55
N LEU A 483 -45.85 2.46 -1.03
CA LEU A 483 -45.48 1.21 -0.39
C LEU A 483 -44.24 1.43 0.46
N HIS A 484 -44.40 1.39 1.77
CA HIS A 484 -43.30 1.34 2.73
C HIS A 484 -42.94 -0.11 2.99
N LEU A 485 -41.65 -0.44 2.97
CA LEU A 485 -41.21 -1.82 3.18
C LEU A 485 -39.82 -1.91 3.78
N CYS A 486 -39.61 -2.96 4.58
CA CYS A 486 -38.30 -3.37 5.08
C CYS A 486 -37.94 -4.74 4.50
N THR A 487 -36.76 -4.86 3.91
CA THR A 487 -36.36 -6.07 3.20
C THR A 487 -34.98 -6.54 3.64
N GLN A 488 -34.71 -7.82 3.38
CA GLN A 488 -33.38 -8.36 3.44
C GLN A 488 -32.43 -7.62 2.48
N ALA A 489 -31.14 -7.56 2.80
CA ALA A 489 -30.11 -7.06 1.90
C ALA A 489 -30.10 -7.76 0.53
N GLY A 490 -29.89 -6.96 -0.52
CA GLY A 490 -29.80 -7.43 -1.90
C GLY A 490 -31.15 -7.81 -2.53
N THR A 491 -32.27 -7.45 -1.91
CA THR A 491 -33.60 -7.55 -2.53
C THR A 491 -33.76 -6.48 -3.61
N TYR A 492 -34.30 -6.85 -4.77
CA TYR A 492 -34.48 -5.94 -5.89
C TYR A 492 -35.92 -5.39 -5.86
N ILE A 493 -36.06 -4.20 -5.28
CA ILE A 493 -37.38 -3.65 -4.91
C ILE A 493 -38.26 -3.38 -6.13
N LYS A 494 -37.68 -2.89 -7.24
CA LYS A 494 -38.44 -2.62 -8.47
C LYS A 494 -39.10 -3.92 -8.94
N GLU A 495 -38.31 -4.98 -9.05
CA GLU A 495 -38.74 -6.30 -9.48
C GLU A 495 -39.69 -6.99 -8.50
N PHE A 496 -39.58 -6.73 -7.20
CA PHE A 496 -40.58 -7.16 -6.23
C PHE A 496 -41.93 -6.46 -6.44
N VAL A 497 -41.96 -5.21 -6.91
CA VAL A 497 -43.22 -4.52 -7.21
C VAL A 497 -43.86 -5.07 -8.50
N HIS A 498 -43.15 -5.00 -9.63
CA HIS A 498 -43.72 -5.32 -10.95
C HIS A 498 -43.59 -6.79 -11.36
N GLY A 499 -42.90 -7.62 -10.57
CA GLY A 499 -42.76 -9.07 -10.77
C GLY A 499 -41.77 -9.52 -11.83
N ASP A 500 -41.10 -8.58 -12.53
CA ASP A 500 -40.11 -8.84 -13.60
C ASP A 500 -40.56 -9.95 -14.59
N LEU A 501 -41.79 -9.83 -15.11
CA LEU A 501 -42.39 -10.84 -16.00
C LEU A 501 -42.48 -12.25 -15.38
N GLY A 502 -42.75 -12.33 -14.07
CA GLY A 502 -42.86 -13.58 -13.32
C GLY A 502 -41.54 -14.12 -12.79
N ARG A 503 -40.43 -13.39 -12.92
CA ARG A 503 -39.10 -13.78 -12.41
C ARG A 503 -38.91 -13.50 -10.91
N THR A 504 -39.85 -12.76 -10.31
CA THR A 504 -39.93 -12.52 -8.86
C THR A 504 -41.30 -12.96 -8.35
N SER A 505 -41.31 -13.87 -7.38
CA SER A 505 -42.56 -14.42 -6.83
C SER A 505 -42.46 -14.75 -5.33
N PRO A 506 -43.45 -14.38 -4.50
CA PRO A 506 -44.52 -13.44 -4.83
C PRO A 506 -43.99 -12.01 -5.08
N SER A 507 -44.74 -11.24 -5.87
CA SER A 507 -44.57 -9.80 -6.12
C SER A 507 -45.81 -9.02 -5.64
N ILE A 508 -45.73 -7.69 -5.53
CA ILE A 508 -46.89 -6.85 -5.20
C ILE A 508 -48.02 -7.06 -6.20
N GLY A 509 -47.71 -7.15 -7.50
CA GLY A 509 -48.72 -7.44 -8.52
C GLY A 509 -49.45 -8.76 -8.25
N SER A 510 -48.72 -9.83 -7.92
CA SER A 510 -49.35 -11.12 -7.59
C SER A 510 -50.11 -11.08 -6.26
N ILE A 511 -49.62 -10.36 -5.25
CA ILE A 511 -50.27 -10.24 -3.93
C ILE A 511 -51.61 -9.51 -4.06
N LEU A 512 -51.66 -8.44 -4.86
CA LEU A 512 -52.86 -7.65 -5.09
C LEU A 512 -53.76 -8.21 -6.21
N GLY A 513 -53.33 -9.28 -6.90
CA GLY A 513 -54.06 -9.88 -8.01
C GLY A 513 -54.28 -8.93 -9.20
N CYS A 514 -53.36 -7.99 -9.43
CA CYS A 514 -53.46 -7.02 -10.51
C CYS A 514 -52.08 -6.58 -11.01
N ARG A 515 -52.01 -5.90 -12.15
CA ARG A 515 -50.74 -5.32 -12.61
C ARG A 515 -50.33 -4.18 -11.68
N ALA A 516 -49.07 -4.20 -11.25
CA ALA A 516 -48.43 -3.17 -10.45
C ALA A 516 -47.16 -2.65 -11.15
N GLU A 517 -46.90 -1.35 -11.08
CA GLU A 517 -45.72 -0.69 -11.64
C GLU A 517 -45.12 0.24 -10.59
N ILE A 518 -43.78 0.38 -10.61
CA ILE A 518 -43.06 1.31 -9.73
C ILE A 518 -42.66 2.56 -10.51
N LEU A 519 -43.00 3.73 -9.97
CA LEU A 519 -42.70 5.02 -10.61
C LEU A 519 -41.49 5.69 -9.97
N GLN A 520 -41.38 5.58 -8.65
CA GLN A 520 -40.33 6.21 -7.86
C GLN A 520 -39.97 5.31 -6.69
N LEU A 521 -38.71 5.34 -6.30
CA LEU A 521 -38.20 4.57 -5.17
C LEU A 521 -37.22 5.42 -4.37
N ASP A 522 -37.35 5.34 -3.05
CA ASP A 522 -36.44 5.95 -2.11
C ASP A 522 -35.94 4.88 -1.14
N VAL A 523 -34.66 4.93 -0.82
CA VAL A 523 -34.11 4.28 0.36
C VAL A 523 -34.35 5.21 1.54
N THR A 524 -35.06 4.72 2.56
CA THR A 524 -35.41 5.51 3.74
C THR A 524 -34.55 5.18 4.94
N GLU A 525 -33.96 3.98 5.01
CA GLU A 525 -33.06 3.60 6.09
C GLU A 525 -32.10 2.51 5.65
N VAL A 526 -30.83 2.66 6.04
CA VAL A 526 -29.82 1.58 5.97
C VAL A 526 -29.46 1.29 7.41
N LYS A 527 -30.08 0.24 7.99
CA LYS A 527 -29.92 -0.11 9.40
C LYS A 527 -28.48 -0.54 9.63
N MET A 528 -27.64 0.37 10.10
CA MET A 528 -26.24 0.10 10.41
C MET A 528 -25.82 1.12 11.46
N ASP A 529 -25.49 0.63 12.66
CA ASP A 529 -25.05 1.47 13.77
C ASP A 529 -23.54 1.72 13.59
N CYS A 530 -23.23 2.74 12.80
CA CYS A 530 -21.87 3.20 12.57
C CYS A 530 -21.84 4.72 12.48
N PHE A 531 -20.76 5.30 13.02
CA PHE A 531 -20.51 6.74 13.02
C PHE A 531 -21.64 7.57 13.63
N LEU A 532 -22.46 6.98 14.49
CA LEU A 532 -23.42 7.70 15.32
C LEU A 532 -22.62 8.44 16.42
N ASP A 533 -23.11 9.60 16.83
CA ASP A 533 -22.63 10.22 18.07
C ASP A 533 -23.16 9.39 19.25
N GLU A 534 -22.35 9.26 20.31
CA GLU A 534 -22.81 8.72 21.60
C GLU A 534 -23.93 9.57 22.20
#